data_AF-A0A259A388-F1
#
_entry.id   AF-A0A259A388-F1
#
_cell.length_a   1.000
_cell.length_b   1.000
_cell.length_c   1.000
_cell.angle_alpha   90.00
_cell.angle_beta   90.00
_cell.angle_gamma   90.00
#
_symmetry.space_group_name_H-M   'P 1'
#
loop_
_entity.id
_entity.type
_entity.pdbx_description
1 polymer ?
#
loop_
_entity_poly.entity_id
_entity_poly.type
_entity_poly.pdbx_seq_one_letter_code
_entity_poly.pdbx_strand_id
1 'polypeptide(L)' 'MHEMALCESLRTAMEEVAQAQNFSRVTRVRLAIGAFAGVEPEALRFGFDVVMRGSLAEGAELVMITEGGTAWCFACGT' A
#
# COMPACT_ATOMS: atom_id res chain seq x y z
N MET A 1 15.06 -3.54 4.62
CA MET A 1 13.86 -3.09 5.36
C MET A 1 13.09 -2.10 4.46
N HIS A 2 12.71 -2.53 3.25
CA HIS A 2 12.10 -1.66 2.23
C HIS A 2 10.56 -1.64 2.40
N GLU A 3 10.00 -2.77 2.83
CA GLU A 3 8.57 -3.02 3.01
C GLU A 3 7.98 -2.25 4.20
N MET A 4 8.77 -2.05 5.27
CA MET A 4 8.35 -1.24 6.42
C MET A 4 8.17 0.24 6.05
N ALA A 5 9.11 0.80 5.27
CA ALA A 5 9.00 2.18 4.79
C ALA A 5 7.78 2.38 3.88
N LEU A 6 7.44 1.38 3.06
CA LEU A 6 6.20 1.37 2.28
C LEU A 6 4.96 1.39 3.19
N CYS A 7 4.93 0.56 4.23
CA CYS A 7 3.81 0.52 5.17
C CYS A 7 3.66 1.82 5.98
N GLU A 8 4.76 2.44 6.40
CA GLU A 8 4.75 3.75 7.06
C GLU A 8 4.21 4.84 6.13
N SER A 9 4.66 4.83 4.87
CA SER A 9 4.17 5.76 3.84
C SER A 9 2.67 5.59 3.61
N LEU A 10 2.18 4.35 3.57
CA LEU A 10 0.74 4.06 3.50
C LEU A 10 -0.01 4.61 4.72
N ARG A 11 0.54 4.46 5.93
CA ARG A 11 -0.09 4.97 7.16
C ARG A 11 -0.25 6.48 7.11
N THR A 12 0.83 7.20 6.78
CA THR A 12 0.82 8.66 6.67
C THR A 12 -0.20 9.12 5.62
N ALA A 13 -0.23 8.50 4.45
CA ALA A 13 -1.20 8.84 3.40
C ALA A 13 -2.65 8.63 3.85
N MET A 14 -2.93 7.57 4.62
CA MET A 14 -4.27 7.34 5.18
C MET A 14 -4.64 8.36 6.27
N GLU A 15 -3.69 8.76 7.12
CA GLU A 15 -3.90 9.78 8.15
C GLU A 15 -4.24 11.15 7.54
N GLU A 16 -3.52 11.54 6.47
CA GLU A 16 -3.80 12.78 5.73
C GLU A 16 -5.21 12.78 5.12
N VAL A 17 -5.60 11.68 4.48
CA VAL A 17 -6.94 11.55 3.88
C VAL A 17 -8.03 11.50 4.97
N ALA A 18 -7.76 10.86 6.11
CA ALA A 18 -8.66 10.81 7.26
C ALA A 18 -8.94 12.20 7.81
N GLN A 19 -7.90 13.03 7.95
CA GLN A 19 -8.05 14.42 8.38
C GLN A 19 -8.85 15.24 7.36
N ALA A 20 -8.59 15.08 6.05
CA ALA A 20 -9.29 15.81 5.01
C ALA A 20 -10.78 15.43 4.88
N GLN A 21 -11.11 14.17 5.12
CA GLN A 21 -12.47 13.63 4.95
C GLN A 21 -13.23 13.41 6.27
N ASN A 22 -12.64 13.76 7.41
CA ASN A 22 -13.23 13.62 8.75
C ASN A 22 -13.73 12.20 9.07
N PHE A 23 -12.94 11.18 8.77
CA PHE A 23 -13.18 9.83 9.28
C PHE A 23 -12.10 9.41 10.26
N SER A 24 -12.44 8.47 11.14
CA SER A 24 -11.54 7.99 12.21
C SER A 24 -11.15 6.52 12.08
N ARG A 25 -11.66 5.81 11.06
CA ARG A 25 -11.40 4.39 10.87
C ARG A 25 -11.38 3.98 9.41
N VAL A 26 -10.41 3.15 9.05
CA VAL A 26 -10.31 2.43 7.78
C VAL A 26 -10.61 0.96 8.05
N THR A 27 -11.53 0.39 7.28
CA THR A 27 -11.90 -1.04 7.39
C THR A 27 -11.26 -1.90 6.32
N ARG A 28 -10.85 -1.32 5.19
CA ARG A 28 -10.26 -2.02 4.06
C ARG A 28 -9.29 -1.12 3.30
N VAL A 29 -8.13 -1.66 2.98
CA VAL A 29 -7.11 -1.03 2.14
C VAL A 29 -6.93 -1.89 0.90
N ARG A 30 -7.14 -1.29 -0.28
CA ARG A 30 -6.90 -1.95 -1.57
C ARG A 30 -5.60 -1.40 -2.15
N LEU A 31 -4.61 -2.26 -2.31
CA LEU A 31 -3.30 -1.87 -2.80
C LEU A 31 -3.01 -2.59 -4.12
N ALA A 32 -2.83 -1.82 -5.19
CA ALA A 32 -2.35 -2.32 -6.45
C ALA A 32 -0.82 -2.49 -6.41
N ILE A 33 -0.33 -3.65 -6.82
CA ILE A 33 1.08 -4.01 -6.85
C ILE A 33 1.44 -4.36 -8.29
N GLY A 34 2.22 -3.49 -8.93
CA GLY A 34 2.71 -3.72 -10.28
C GLY A 34 3.72 -4.86 -10.33
N ALA A 35 3.76 -5.60 -11.45
CA ALA A 35 4.66 -6.74 -11.66
C ALA A 35 6.16 -6.40 -11.47
N PHE A 36 6.55 -5.13 -11.61
CA PHE A 36 7.94 -4.67 -11.45
C PHE A 36 8.21 -3.96 -10.11
N ALA A 37 7.26 -3.97 -9.18
CA ALA A 37 7.40 -3.27 -7.90
C ALA A 37 8.46 -3.89 -6.97
N GLY A 38 8.84 -5.16 -7.20
CA GLY A 38 9.83 -5.86 -6.38
C GLY A 38 9.39 -6.06 -4.91
N VAL A 39 8.09 -6.01 -4.65
CA VAL A 39 7.51 -6.16 -3.32
C VAL A 39 7.22 -7.63 -3.03
N GLU A 40 7.65 -8.09 -1.86
CA GLU A 40 7.29 -9.42 -1.33
C GLU A 40 5.92 -9.34 -0.61
N PRO A 41 4.84 -9.94 -1.14
CA PRO A 41 3.48 -9.75 -0.60
C PRO A 41 3.32 -10.22 0.85
N GLU A 42 4.00 -11.30 1.25
CA GLU A 42 3.91 -11.82 2.61
C GLU A 42 4.60 -10.88 3.61
N ALA A 43 5.78 -10.36 3.25
CA ALA A 43 6.49 -9.37 4.06
C ALA A 43 5.69 -8.07 4.17
N LEU A 44 5.00 -7.65 3.10
CA LEU A 44 4.13 -6.47 3.12
C LEU A 44 2.91 -6.68 4.03
N ARG A 45 2.26 -7.85 3.97
CA ARG A 45 1.14 -8.18 4.89
C ARG A 45 1.60 -8.09 6.35
N PHE A 46 2.72 -8.72 6.67
CA PHE A 46 3.27 -8.68 8.02
C PHE A 46 3.62 -7.24 8.45
N GLY A 47 4.31 -6.49 7.58
CA GLY A 47 4.66 -5.10 7.83
C GLY A 47 3.43 -4.22 8.07
N PHE A 48 2.38 -4.41 7.27
CA PHE A 48 1.11 -3.71 7.42
C PHE A 48 0.47 -3.98 8.79
N ASP A 49 0.35 -5.24 9.18
CA ASP A 49 -0.22 -5.62 10.48
C ASP A 49 0.56 -5.09 11.69
N VAL A 50 1.87 -4.86 11.53
CA VAL A 50 2.71 -4.27 12.59
C VAL A 50 2.57 -2.75 12.61
N VAL A 51 2.69 -2.08 11.46
CA VAL A 51 2.71 -0.62 11.34
C VAL A 51 1.33 0.00 11.61
N MET A 52 0.24 -0.73 11.33
CA MET A 52 -1.12 -0.22 11.53
C MET A 52 -1.65 -0.36 12.96
N ARG A 53 -0.88 -0.97 13.88
CA ARG A 53 -1.29 -1.03 15.29
C ARG A 53 -1.32 0.36 15.90
N GLY A 54 -2.40 0.68 16.60
CA GLY A 54 -2.64 2.00 17.18
C GLY A 54 -2.98 3.10 16.15
N SER A 55 -3.14 2.75 14.86
CA SER A 55 -3.53 3.69 13.82
C SER A 55 -5.02 3.56 13.48
N LEU A 56 -5.54 4.47 12.66
CA LEU A 56 -6.91 4.41 12.16
C LEU A 56 -7.22 3.18 11.29
N ALA A 57 -6.18 2.47 10.83
CA ALA A 57 -6.26 1.28 9.99
C ALA A 57 -5.95 -0.01 10.77
N GLU A 58 -5.92 0.03 12.11
CA GLU A 58 -5.77 -1.16 12.92
C GLU A 58 -6.89 -2.17 12.62
N GLY A 59 -6.51 -3.39 12.25
CA GLY A 59 -7.44 -4.45 11.87
C GLY A 59 -8.12 -4.25 10.52
N ALA A 60 -7.65 -3.32 9.67
CA ALA A 60 -8.14 -3.17 8.32
C ALA A 60 -7.77 -4.38 7.44
N GLU A 61 -8.68 -4.77 6.54
CA GLU A 61 -8.41 -5.81 5.56
C GLU A 61 -7.47 -5.28 4.46
N LEU A 62 -6.27 -5.83 4.35
CA LEU A 62 -5.36 -5.56 3.22
C LEU A 62 -5.67 -6.49 2.03
N VAL A 63 -6.20 -5.88 0.97
CA VAL A 63 -6.50 -6.52 -0.32
C VAL A 63 -5.44 -6.12 -1.33
N MET A 64 -4.55 -7.05 -1.68
CA MET A 64 -3.53 -6.85 -2.71
C MET A 64 -4.07 -7.23 -4.08
N ILE A 65 -3.88 -6.34 -5.06
CA ILE A 65 -4.29 -6.50 -6.45
C ILE A 65 -3.04 -6.52 -7.29
N THR A 66 -2.73 -7.64 -7.94
CA THR A 66 -1.55 -7.72 -8.82
C THR A 66 -1.89 -7.15 -10.19
N GLU A 67 -1.08 -6.21 -10.65
CA GLU A 67 -1.23 -5.60 -11.97
C GLU A 67 -0.15 -6.07 -12.92
N GLY A 68 -0.55 -6.30 -14.18
CA GLY A 68 0.37 -6.67 -15.25
C GLY A 68 1.40 -5.56 -15.50
N GLY A 69 2.63 -5.95 -15.79
CA GLY A 69 3.67 -5.01 -16.18
C GLY A 69 3.45 -4.51 -17.60
N THR A 70 3.50 -3.19 -17.79
CA THR A 70 3.62 -2.57 -19.11
C THR A 70 5.00 -1.96 -19.24
N ALA A 71 5.50 -1.89 -20.47
CA ALA A 71 6.80 -1.29 -20.78
C ALA A 71 6.65 -0.35 -21.97
N TRP A 72 7.46 0.71 -21.97
CA TRP A 72 7.52 1.66 -23.06
C TRP A 72 8.87 1.52 -23.77
N CYS A 73 8.85 1.28 -25.08
CA CYS A 73 10.07 1.23 -25.85
C CYS A 73 10.58 2.66 -26.11
N PHE A 74 11.72 3.02 -25.56
CA PHE A 74 12.34 4.32 -25.81
C PHE A 74 12.79 4.51 -27.28
N ALA A 75 12.94 3.43 -28.04
CA ALA A 75 13.36 3.49 -29.44
C ALA A 75 12.19 3.73 -30.43
N CYS A 76 11.05 3.07 -30.23
CA CYS A 76 9.90 3.19 -31.16
C CYS A 76 8.69 3.90 -30.58
N GLY A 77 8.57 4.05 -29.25
CA GLY A 77 7.45 4.74 -28.60
C GLY A 77 6.06 4.24 -29.00
N THR A 78 6.00 3.01 -29.49
CA THR A 78 4.84 2.30 -30.01
C THR A 78 4.86 0.88 -29.50
#